data_AF-A0A3S0YAY6-F1
#
_entry.id   AF-A0A3S0YAY6-F1
#
_cell.length_a   1.000
_cell.length_b   1.000
_cell.length_c   1.000
_cell.angle_alpha   90.00
_cell.angle_beta   90.00
_cell.angle_gamma   90.00
#
_symmetry.space_group_name_H-M   'P 1'
#
loop_
_entity.id
_entity.type
_entity.pdbx_description
1 polymer ?
#
loop_
_entity_poly.entity_id
_entity_poly.type
_entity_poly.pdbx_seq_one_letter_code
_entity_poly.pdbx_strand_id
1 'polypeptide(L)'
;MLILTRRIGETVIIGNEIFCTLLGQQRNGQMILAFDAPKPVPIHRLEVQRRILQKINDGSFEREINWNETVIEQLTRQAIRTIQ
;
A
#
# COMPACT_ATOMS: atom_id res chain seq x y z
N MET A 1 -5.46 1.37 -19.23
CA MET A 1 -4.25 0.73 -18.68
C MET A 1 -3.06 1.25 -19.48
N LEU A 2 -2.07 1.86 -18.81
CA LEU A 2 -0.82 2.33 -19.42
C LEU A 2 0.30 1.34 -19.08
N ILE A 3 1.11 0.95 -20.05
CA ILE A 3 2.17 -0.05 -19.89
C ILE A 3 3.51 0.62 -20.22
N LEU A 4 4.49 0.50 -19.33
CA LEU A 4 5.81 1.11 -19.47
C LEU A 4 6.88 0.09 -19.09
N THR A 5 7.94 0.01 -19.90
CA THR A 5 9.17 -0.70 -19.54
C THR A 5 10.12 0.30 -18.89
N ARG A 6 10.48 0.06 -17.63
CA ARG A 6 11.43 0.89 -16.87
C ARG A 6 12.69 0.10 -16.53
N ARG A 7 13.83 0.78 -16.54
CA ARG A 7 15.11 0.27 -16.03
C ARG A 7 15.26 0.61 -14.55
N ILE A 8 16.17 -0.09 -13.87
CA ILE A 8 16.52 0.18 -12.48
C ILE A 8 17.02 1.63 -12.36
N GLY A 9 16.48 2.38 -11.41
CA GLY A 9 16.71 3.81 -11.18
C GLY A 9 15.71 4.73 -11.88
N GLU A 10 14.90 4.24 -12.82
CA GLU A 10 13.89 5.07 -13.49
C GLU A 10 12.64 5.23 -12.63
N THR A 11 12.02 6.41 -12.74
CA THR A 11 10.82 6.80 -11.98
C THR A 11 9.66 7.12 -12.92
N VAL A 12 8.46 6.70 -12.52
CA VAL A 12 7.18 7.07 -13.13
C VAL A 12 6.44 7.98 -12.16
N ILE A 13 5.88 9.07 -12.67
CA ILE A 13 5.10 10.03 -11.89
C ILE A 13 3.61 9.77 -12.16
N ILE A 14 2.80 9.70 -11.11
CA ILE A 14 1.35 9.55 -11.17
C ILE A 14 0.73 10.82 -10.60
N GLY A 15 -0.08 11.52 -11.40
CA GLY A 15 -0.56 12.85 -11.03
C GLY A 15 0.61 13.82 -10.89
N ASN A 16 0.65 14.55 -9.76
CA ASN A 16 1.66 15.59 -9.51
C ASN A 16 2.56 15.30 -8.30
N GLU A 17 2.25 14.27 -7.50
CA GLU A 17 2.81 14.10 -6.15
C GLU A 17 3.15 12.64 -5.78
N ILE A 18 2.90 11.68 -6.68
CA ILE A 18 3.21 10.27 -6.46
C ILE A 18 4.34 9.85 -7.39
N PHE A 19 5.42 9.35 -6.81
CA PHE A 19 6.60 8.87 -7.51
C PHE A 19 6.74 7.37 -7.30
N CYS A 20 6.86 6.62 -8.39
CA CYS A 20 7.11 5.18 -8.37
C CYS A 20 8.48 4.91 -9.01
N THR A 21 9.44 4.46 -8.21
CA THR A 21 10.82 4.21 -8.65
C THR A 21 11.11 2.72 -8.66
N LEU A 22 11.71 2.23 -9.75
CA LEU A 22 12.22 0.86 -9.81
C LEU A 22 13.60 0.80 -9.15
N LEU A 23 13.71 0.24 -7.95
CA LEU A 23 14.96 0.18 -7.21
C LEU A 23 15.85 -1.00 -7.58
N GLY A 24 15.26 -2.08 -8.09
CA GLY A 24 16.04 -3.28 -8.39
C GLY A 24 15.19 -4.47 -8.81
N GLN A 25 15.88 -5.59 -9.04
CA GLN A 25 15.27 -6.88 -9.33
C GLN A 25 15.85 -7.94 -8.40
N GLN A 26 14.99 -8.77 -7.83
CA GLN A 26 15.38 -9.94 -7.05
C GLN A 26 15.74 -11.11 -7.96
N ARG A 27 16.45 -12.11 -7.41
CA ARG A 27 16.91 -13.30 -8.16
C ARG A 27 15.78 -14.10 -8.82
N ASN A 28 14.57 -14.04 -8.29
CA ASN A 28 13.38 -14.71 -8.83
C ASN A 28 12.63 -13.85 -9.88
N GLY A 29 13.26 -12.77 -10.36
CA GLY A 29 12.66 -11.88 -11.35
C GLY A 29 11.68 -10.85 -10.79
N GLN A 30 11.39 -10.86 -9.48
CA GLN A 30 10.53 -9.86 -8.84
C GLN A 30 11.18 -8.48 -8.83
N MET A 31 10.39 -7.45 -9.09
CA MET A 31 10.85 -6.07 -9.09
C MET A 31 10.67 -5.43 -7.71
N ILE A 32 11.63 -4.63 -7.29
CA ILE A 32 11.55 -3.81 -6.07
C ILE A 32 11.09 -2.42 -6.49
N LEU A 33 9.85 -2.07 -6.11
CA LEU A 33 9.27 -0.75 -6.36
C LEU A 33 9.26 0.04 -5.07
N ALA A 34 9.71 1.29 -5.14
CA ALA A 34 9.51 2.29 -4.10
C ALA A 34 8.41 3.24 -4.53
N PHE A 35 7.57 3.62 -3.58
CA PHE A 35 6.57 4.65 -3.76
C PHE A 35 6.83 5.78 -2.78
N ASP A 36 6.87 6.99 -3.29
CA ASP A 36 6.85 8.22 -2.50
C ASP A 36 5.56 8.97 -2.84
N ALA A 37 4.80 9.32 -1.80
CA ALA A 37 3.50 9.95 -1.93
C ALA A 37 3.17 10.71 -0.63
N PRO A 38 2.32 11.74 -0.71
CA PRO A 38 1.86 12.45 0.47
C PRO A 38 1.07 11.52 1.41
N LYS A 39 1.17 11.78 2.72
CA LYS A 39 0.45 11.03 3.78
C LYS A 39 -1.05 10.77 3.53
N PRO A 40 -1.85 11.74 3.05
CA PRO A 40 -3.28 11.50 2.81
C PRO A 40 -3.56 10.51 1.67
N VAL A 41 -2.57 10.14 0.86
CA VAL A 41 -2.74 9.18 -0.24
C VAL A 41 -2.25 7.79 0.22
N PRO A 42 -3.15 6.87 0.59
CA PRO A 42 -2.75 5.55 1.01
C PRO A 42 -2.21 4.71 -0.17
N ILE A 43 -1.10 4.02 0.05
CA ILE A 43 -0.53 3.05 -0.90
C ILE A 43 -0.57 1.66 -0.27
N HIS A 44 -1.18 0.71 -0.96
CA HIS A 44 -1.37 -0.64 -0.49
C HIS A 44 -0.96 -1.68 -1.52
N ARG A 45 -0.52 -2.84 -1.03
CA ARG A 45 -0.39 -4.05 -1.83
C ARG A 45 -1.78 -4.54 -2.20
N LEU A 46 -2.02 -4.85 -3.47
CA LEU A 46 -3.35 -5.19 -3.97
C LEU A 46 -3.96 -6.41 -3.25
N GLU A 47 -3.15 -7.41 -2.94
CA GLU A 47 -3.57 -8.61 -2.22
C GLU A 47 -3.99 -8.30 -0.77
N VAL A 48 -3.37 -7.31 -0.13
CA VAL A 48 -3.77 -6.84 1.20
C VAL A 48 -5.10 -6.09 1.09
N GLN A 49 -5.21 -5.19 0.12
CA GLN A 49 -6.42 -4.43 -0.15
C GLN A 49 -7.62 -5.35 -0.42
N ARG A 50 -7.46 -6.36 -1.27
CA ARG A 50 -8.52 -7.34 -1.58
C ARG A 50 -8.99 -8.10 -0.35
N ARG A 51 -8.07 -8.55 0.51
CA ARG A 51 -8.42 -9.24 1.76
C ARG A 51 -9.18 -8.35 2.72
N ILE A 52 -8.82 -7.08 2.82
CA ILE A 52 -9.54 -6.10 3.64
C ILE A 52 -10.96 -5.91 3.09
N LEU A 53 -11.10 -5.68 1.78
CA LEU A 53 -12.41 -5.50 1.14
C LEU A 53 -13.33 -6.71 1.32
N GLN A 54 -12.80 -7.94 1.19
CA GLN A 54 -13.57 -9.16 1.44
C GLN A 54 -14.10 -9.21 2.86
N LYS A 55 -13.25 -8.95 3.86
CA LYS A 55 -13.67 -8.95 5.28
C LYS A 55 -14.73 -7.90 5.60
N ILE A 56 -14.64 -6.71 5.00
CA ILE A 56 -15.67 -5.67 5.12
C ILE A 56 -17.00 -6.18 4.56
N ASN A 57 -16.97 -6.75 3.36
CA ASN A 57 -18.17 -7.22 2.68
C ASN A 57 -18.84 -8.40 3.40
N ASP A 58 -18.05 -9.25 4.04
CA ASP A 58 -18.55 -10.40 4.83
C ASP A 58 -19.12 -9.96 6.21
N GLY A 59 -19.21 -8.66 6.50
CA GLY A 59 -19.78 -8.12 7.75
C GLY A 59 -18.96 -8.41 9.00
N SER A 60 -17.77 -9.00 8.85
CA SER A 60 -16.90 -9.43 9.95
C SER A 60 -15.93 -8.33 10.43
N PHE A 61 -16.07 -7.11 9.90
CA PHE A 61 -15.20 -5.98 10.19
C PHE A 61 -16.01 -4.70 10.51
N GLU A 62 -16.55 -4.61 11.74
CA GLU A 62 -17.29 -3.45 12.26
C GLU A 62 -16.36 -2.31 12.75
N ARG A 63 -15.31 -1.94 12.01
CA ARG A 63 -14.51 -0.76 12.36
C ARG A 63 -14.62 0.29 11.28
N GLU A 64 -14.89 1.54 11.67
CA GLU A 64 -14.73 2.73 10.85
C GLU A 64 -13.35 2.69 10.19
N ILE A 65 -13.32 2.34 8.90
CA ILE A 65 -12.08 2.35 8.14
C ILE A 65 -11.81 3.79 7.80
N ASN A 66 -10.97 4.42 8.61
CA ASN A 66 -10.37 5.67 8.24
C ASN A 66 -9.39 5.40 7.09
N TRP A 67 -9.82 5.72 5.87
CA TRP A 67 -9.04 5.57 4.64
C TRP A 67 -7.75 6.41 4.62
N ASN A 68 -7.56 7.30 5.60
CA ASN A 68 -6.35 8.09 5.76
C ASN A 68 -5.34 7.47 6.76
N GLU A 69 -5.66 6.35 7.40
CA GLU A 69 -4.70 5.60 8.23
C GLU A 69 -4.06 4.48 7.43
N THR A 70 -2.74 4.41 7.47
CA THR A 70 -2.00 3.31 6.87
C THR A 70 -2.30 1.99 7.59
N VAL A 71 -2.21 0.86 6.88
CA VAL A 71 -2.37 -0.50 7.47
C VAL A 71 -1.43 -0.72 8.67
N ILE A 72 -0.29 -0.01 8.71
CA ILE A 72 0.67 -0.05 9.82
C ILE A 72 0.10 0.68 11.06
N GLU A 73 -0.48 1.85 10.91
CA GLU A 73 -1.11 2.59 12.03
C GLU A 73 -2.29 1.80 12.64
N GLN A 74 -3.07 1.12 11.79
CA GLN A 74 -4.19 0.28 12.22
C GLN A 74 -3.74 -0.92 13.06
N LEU A 75 -2.63 -1.58 12.69
CA LEU A 75 -2.08 -2.71 13.44
C LEU A 75 -1.40 -2.25 14.75
N THR A 76 -0.79 -1.07 14.76
CA THR A 76 -0.08 -0.55 15.94
C THR A 76 -1.03 -0.19 17.09
N ARG A 77 -2.23 0.34 16.79
CA ARG A 77 -3.26 0.59 17.82
C ARG A 77 -3.82 -0.70 18.44
N GLN A 78 -3.82 -1.80 17.69
CA GLN A 78 -4.35 -3.10 18.13
C GLN A 78 -3.54 -3.70 19.29
N ALA A 79 -2.25 -3.35 19.41
CA ALA A 79 -1.39 -3.83 20.49
C ALA A 79 -1.62 -3.11 21.83
N ILE A 80 -2.07 -1.85 21.81
CA ILE A 80 -2.15 -1.01 23.02
C ILE A 80 -3.44 -1.26 23.81
N ARG A 81 -4.52 -1.73 23.17
CA ARG A 81 -5.82 -1.97 23.84
C ARG A 81 -5.98 -3.35 24.48
N THR A 82 -5.07 -4.29 24.24
CA THR A 82 -5.13 -5.63 24.86
C THR A 82 -4.38 -5.67 26.20
N ILE A 83 -3.77 -4.55 26.63
CA ILE A 83 -2.96 -4.43 27.86
C ILE A 83 -3.66 -3.55 28.93
N GLN A 84 -4.89 -3.11 28.70
CA GLN A 84 -5.77 -2.50 29.71
C GLN A 84 -7.05 -3.32 29.86
#